data_AF-A0A5M9TNA2-F1
#
_entry.id   AF-A0A5M9TNA2-F1
#
_cell.length_a   1.000
_cell.length_b   1.000
_cell.length_c   1.000
_cell.angle_alpha   90.00
_cell.angle_beta   90.00
_cell.angle_gamma   90.00
#
_symmetry.space_group_name_H-M   'P 1'
#
loop_
_entity.id
_entity.type
_entity.pdbx_description
1 polymer ?
#
loop_
_entity_poly.entity_id
_entity_poly.type
_entity_poly.pdbx_seq_one_letter_code
_entity_poly.pdbx_strand_id
1 'polypeptide(L)'
;MKHIRKMILAVLVSAAVIILIYNFTSDSERKFVKVNEASDTPSTTLTVIDNEDFAGTTNTHRFDIPAGFGYVKVIFKNMGSKHYTFTINEGSTSGTAITSGSVPADGKEHTYFIDKALSAGGYYVSTSSAQGMSGILDVSLGTKVN
;
A
#
# COMPACT_ATOMS: atom_id res chain seq x y z
N MET A 1 26.81 16.41 75.79
CA MET A 1 26.38 15.23 74.98
C MET A 1 25.58 15.74 73.79
N LYS A 2 25.56 15.19 72.56
CA LYS A 2 26.35 14.15 71.85
C LYS A 2 25.78 14.06 70.40
N HIS A 3 26.41 14.29 69.25
CA HIS A 3 27.75 14.78 68.82
C HIS A 3 27.59 15.67 67.54
N ILE A 4 28.68 16.22 66.99
CA ILE A 4 28.77 16.84 65.64
C ILE A 4 29.62 15.95 64.71
N ARG A 5 29.15 15.67 63.47
CA ARG A 5 29.95 15.42 62.23
C ARG A 5 29.06 15.80 61.03
N LYS A 6 29.36 16.74 60.12
CA LYS A 6 30.54 16.98 59.24
C LYS A 6 30.76 15.91 58.16
N MET A 7 30.34 16.21 56.92
CA MET A 7 31.09 16.21 55.64
C MET A 7 30.07 16.18 54.46
N ILE A 8 30.00 17.10 53.49
CA ILE A 8 30.98 17.76 52.58
C ILE A 8 31.11 17.04 51.22
N LEU A 9 30.73 17.78 50.17
CA LEU A 9 31.14 17.74 48.74
C LEU A 9 31.22 16.39 47.99
N ALA A 10 30.51 16.33 46.85
CA ALA A 10 31.14 16.51 45.52
C ALA A 10 30.04 17.01 44.54
N VAL A 11 30.10 18.20 43.94
CA VAL A 11 31.06 18.76 42.96
C VAL A 11 30.71 18.39 41.51
N LEU A 12 30.15 19.39 40.81
CA LEU A 12 30.31 19.78 39.38
C LEU A 12 30.06 18.67 38.31
N VAL A 13 29.71 18.96 37.04
CA VAL A 13 30.10 20.00 36.07
C VAL A 13 28.88 20.18 35.14
N SER A 14 28.24 21.36 35.05
CA SER A 14 28.37 22.40 33.99
C SER A 14 28.00 21.94 32.56
N ALA A 15 27.48 22.79 31.65
CA ALA A 15 27.47 24.26 31.60
C ALA A 15 26.27 24.84 30.82
N ALA A 16 26.10 26.17 30.93
CA ALA A 16 25.51 27.10 29.94
C ALA A 16 24.06 26.81 29.45
N VAL A 17 23.00 27.55 29.83
CA VAL A 17 22.80 29.02 29.79
C VAL A 17 23.07 29.54 28.36
N ILE A 18 22.10 30.08 27.61
CA ILE A 18 21.87 31.54 27.52
C ILE A 18 20.58 31.85 26.68
N ILE A 19 19.64 32.59 27.30
CA ILE A 19 18.91 33.80 26.81
C ILE A 19 17.83 33.64 25.70
N LEU A 20 16.53 33.91 25.97
CA LEU A 20 15.79 35.22 25.92
C LEU A 20 15.40 35.58 24.46
N ILE A 21 14.28 36.22 24.07
CA ILE A 21 13.41 37.28 24.62
C ILE A 21 11.96 37.08 24.12
N TYR A 22 10.98 37.45 24.97
CA TYR A 22 9.68 38.08 24.67
C TYR A 22 9.13 38.09 23.21
N ASN A 23 7.87 37.66 23.06
CA ASN A 23 6.85 38.31 22.22
C ASN A 23 5.50 38.02 22.92
N PHE A 24 4.99 38.94 23.73
CA PHE A 24 4.05 39.99 23.29
C PHE A 24 2.87 39.41 22.51
N THR A 25 1.71 39.36 23.18
CA THR A 25 0.45 38.85 22.64
C THR A 25 0.06 39.59 21.38
N SER A 26 -0.25 38.85 20.31
CA SER A 26 -1.04 39.35 19.19
C SER A 26 -2.11 38.31 18.86
N ASP A 27 -3.28 38.80 18.44
CA ASP A 27 -4.56 38.09 18.43
C ASP A 27 -4.73 37.14 17.22
N SER A 28 -5.71 36.24 17.32
CA SER A 28 -6.33 35.44 16.24
C SER A 28 -5.40 34.48 15.47
N GLU A 29 -5.53 33.15 15.51
CA GLU A 29 -6.74 32.33 15.45
C GLU A 29 -6.47 30.94 16.05
N ARG A 30 -7.51 30.25 16.55
CA ARG A 30 -7.42 28.81 16.83
C ARG A 30 -7.34 28.02 15.53
N LYS A 31 -6.13 27.83 15.00
CA LYS A 31 -5.90 26.87 13.92
C LYS A 31 -6.13 25.46 14.47
N PHE A 32 -7.30 24.89 14.18
CA PHE A 32 -7.63 23.51 14.53
C PHE A 32 -6.54 22.59 13.95
N VAL A 33 -5.89 21.81 14.81
CA VAL A 33 -4.95 20.77 14.37
C VAL A 33 -5.75 19.71 13.64
N LYS A 34 -5.73 19.77 12.30
CA LYS A 34 -6.22 18.70 11.44
C LYS A 34 -5.26 17.52 11.57
N VAL A 35 -5.54 16.63 12.54
CA VAL A 35 -4.96 15.28 12.57
C VAL A 35 -5.47 14.55 11.33
N ASN A 36 -4.72 14.69 10.23
CA ASN A 36 -4.76 13.96 8.97
C ASN A 36 -3.70 14.57 8.06
N GLU A 37 -2.42 14.42 8.45
CA GLU A 37 -1.33 14.50 7.49
C GLU A 37 -1.43 13.27 6.58
N ALA A 38 -1.97 13.46 5.39
CA ALA A 38 -1.71 12.52 4.31
C ALA A 38 -0.19 12.53 4.08
N SER A 39 0.44 11.36 4.10
CA SER A 39 1.90 11.27 4.01
C SER A 39 2.36 11.70 2.61
N ASP A 40 2.85 12.93 2.47
CA ASP A 40 3.22 13.62 1.23
C ASP A 40 4.45 13.03 0.47
N THR A 41 4.86 11.79 0.74
CA THR A 41 5.76 11.07 -0.19
C THR A 41 4.93 10.62 -1.40
N PRO A 42 5.31 10.99 -2.64
CA PRO A 42 4.59 10.59 -3.84
C PRO A 42 4.39 9.07 -3.92
N SER A 43 3.19 8.63 -4.28
CA SER A 43 2.98 7.22 -4.65
C SER A 43 3.63 6.99 -6.00
N THR A 44 4.62 6.10 -6.06
CA THR A 44 5.24 5.69 -7.32
C THR A 44 4.47 4.50 -7.86
N THR A 45 3.93 4.64 -9.07
CA THR A 45 3.21 3.57 -9.76
C THR A 45 4.09 2.88 -10.80
N LEU A 46 4.03 1.55 -10.85
CA LEU A 46 4.72 0.72 -11.85
C LEU A 46 3.71 -0.22 -12.51
N THR A 47 3.46 -0.06 -13.81
CA THR A 47 2.68 -1.04 -14.59
C THR A 47 3.54 -2.27 -14.88
N VAL A 48 2.99 -3.46 -14.60
CA VAL A 48 3.67 -4.75 -14.81
C VAL A 48 2.91 -5.68 -15.75
N ILE A 49 1.61 -5.41 -15.98
CA ILE A 49 0.82 -5.91 -17.11
C ILE A 49 0.04 -4.70 -17.64
N ASP A 50 0.10 -4.46 -18.95
CA ASP A 50 -0.42 -3.26 -19.63
C ASP A 50 -1.33 -3.70 -20.79
N ASN A 51 -2.64 -3.49 -20.62
CA ASN A 51 -3.71 -3.80 -21.57
C ASN A 51 -3.54 -5.16 -22.29
N GLU A 52 -3.32 -6.24 -21.52
CA GLU A 52 -3.06 -7.58 -22.08
C GLU A 52 -4.38 -8.31 -22.40
N ASP A 53 -4.60 -8.66 -23.66
CA ASP A 53 -5.76 -9.44 -24.12
C ASP A 53 -5.65 -10.91 -23.70
N PHE A 54 -6.76 -11.51 -23.25
CA PHE A 54 -6.88 -12.94 -23.00
C PHE A 54 -8.24 -13.52 -23.46
N ALA A 55 -8.26 -14.81 -23.80
CA ALA A 55 -9.48 -15.51 -24.22
C ALA A 55 -9.43 -17.03 -23.92
N GLY A 56 -10.58 -17.72 -23.97
CA GLY A 56 -10.68 -19.16 -23.73
C GLY A 56 -11.40 -19.50 -22.42
N THR A 57 -11.17 -20.67 -21.83
CA THR A 57 -11.83 -21.10 -20.57
C THR A 57 -10.96 -20.89 -19.34
N THR A 58 -9.65 -20.83 -19.48
CA THR A 58 -8.67 -20.59 -18.41
C THR A 58 -7.48 -19.81 -18.95
N ASN A 59 -7.04 -18.75 -18.26
CA ASN A 59 -5.77 -18.08 -18.54
C ASN A 59 -4.99 -17.86 -17.25
N THR A 60 -3.68 -17.61 -17.38
CA THR A 60 -2.84 -17.26 -16.24
C THR A 60 -1.69 -16.37 -16.67
N HIS A 61 -1.59 -15.20 -16.05
CA HIS A 61 -0.56 -14.21 -16.30
C HIS A 61 0.33 -14.10 -15.06
N ARG A 62 1.65 -14.08 -15.25
CA ARG A 62 2.61 -13.85 -14.15
C ARG A 62 3.02 -12.39 -14.14
N PHE A 63 3.08 -11.81 -12.94
CA PHE A 63 3.77 -10.55 -12.70
C PHE A 63 4.71 -10.69 -11.49
N ASP A 64 5.77 -9.90 -11.46
CA ASP A 64 6.70 -9.86 -10.33
C ASP A 64 6.59 -8.51 -9.62
N ILE A 65 6.55 -8.52 -8.28
CA ILE A 65 6.62 -7.32 -7.43
C ILE A 65 8.10 -7.08 -7.08
N PRO A 66 8.72 -5.98 -7.53
CA PRO A 66 10.08 -5.64 -7.13
C PRO A 66 10.12 -5.01 -5.73
N ALA A 67 11.31 -5.05 -5.10
CA ALA A 67 11.51 -4.45 -3.78
C ALA A 67 11.14 -2.95 -3.75
N GLY A 68 10.47 -2.52 -2.69
CA GLY A 68 9.96 -1.15 -2.53
C GLY A 68 8.51 -0.95 -2.99
N PHE A 69 7.95 -1.88 -3.78
CA PHE A 69 6.53 -1.94 -4.11
C PHE A 69 5.83 -2.99 -3.26
N GLY A 70 4.49 -2.91 -3.17
CA GLY A 70 3.69 -3.92 -2.47
C GLY A 70 2.18 -3.76 -2.60
N TYR A 71 1.68 -2.57 -2.92
CA TYR A 71 0.24 -2.36 -3.14
C TYR A 71 -0.10 -2.71 -4.59
N VAL A 72 -1.18 -3.45 -4.82
CA VAL A 72 -1.54 -3.94 -6.16
C VAL A 72 -2.94 -3.45 -6.52
N LYS A 73 -3.04 -2.87 -7.71
CA LYS A 73 -4.30 -2.58 -8.41
C LYS A 73 -4.36 -3.47 -9.64
N VAL A 74 -5.40 -4.30 -9.72
CA VAL A 74 -5.71 -5.11 -10.90
C VAL A 74 -6.98 -4.57 -11.53
N ILE A 75 -6.98 -4.35 -12.85
CA ILE A 75 -8.16 -3.96 -13.61
C ILE A 75 -8.46 -5.08 -14.60
N PHE A 76 -9.73 -5.46 -14.65
CA PHE A 76 -10.25 -6.41 -15.62
C PHE A 76 -11.34 -5.76 -16.45
N LYS A 77 -11.31 -5.98 -17.77
CA LYS A 77 -12.42 -5.64 -18.66
C LYS A 77 -12.98 -6.90 -19.30
N ASN A 78 -14.20 -7.28 -18.96
CA ASN A 78 -14.83 -8.47 -19.55
C ASN A 78 -15.49 -8.11 -20.88
N MET A 79 -14.96 -8.66 -21.98
CA MET A 79 -15.46 -8.51 -23.35
C MET A 79 -16.30 -9.72 -23.81
N GLY A 80 -16.43 -10.75 -22.96
CA GLY A 80 -17.26 -11.92 -23.19
C GLY A 80 -18.74 -11.69 -22.84
N SER A 81 -19.56 -12.74 -23.03
CA SER A 81 -21.01 -12.72 -22.78
C SER A 81 -21.43 -13.34 -21.43
N LYS A 82 -20.46 -13.80 -20.63
CA LYS A 82 -20.64 -14.44 -19.33
C LYS A 82 -19.61 -13.92 -18.34
N HIS A 83 -19.97 -13.88 -17.06
CA HIS A 83 -19.01 -13.58 -16.01
C HIS A 83 -17.92 -14.66 -15.99
N TYR A 84 -16.73 -14.28 -15.54
CA TYR A 84 -15.65 -15.21 -15.23
C TYR A 84 -15.15 -14.94 -13.81
N THR A 85 -14.46 -15.92 -13.23
CA THR A 85 -13.79 -15.74 -11.93
C THR A 85 -12.31 -15.47 -12.12
N PHE A 86 -11.71 -14.78 -11.16
CA PHE A 86 -10.26 -14.60 -11.08
C PHE A 86 -9.75 -14.96 -9.68
N THR A 87 -8.48 -15.32 -9.60
CA THR A 87 -7.74 -15.52 -8.35
C THR A 87 -6.32 -14.99 -8.53
N ILE A 88 -5.78 -14.31 -7.51
CA ILE A 88 -4.39 -13.87 -7.45
C ILE A 88 -3.65 -14.73 -6.44
N ASN A 89 -2.64 -15.46 -6.90
CA ASN A 89 -1.86 -16.40 -6.09
C ASN A 89 -0.38 -15.96 -5.95
N GLU A 90 0.20 -16.16 -4.78
CA GLU A 90 1.63 -15.93 -4.50
C GLU A 90 2.48 -17.16 -4.86
N GLY A 91 3.64 -16.94 -5.49
CA GLY A 91 4.67 -17.94 -5.74
C GLY A 91 4.39 -18.95 -6.87
N SER A 92 3.15 -19.39 -7.05
CA SER A 92 2.74 -20.26 -8.16
C SER A 92 1.26 -20.12 -8.52
N THR A 93 0.86 -20.71 -9.64
CA THR A 93 -0.54 -20.73 -10.12
C THR A 93 -1.52 -21.41 -9.15
N SER A 94 -1.01 -22.26 -8.24
CA SER A 94 -1.75 -22.95 -7.17
C SER A 94 -1.19 -22.63 -5.78
N GLY A 95 -0.54 -21.48 -5.62
CA GLY A 95 0.06 -21.03 -4.37
C GLY A 95 -0.95 -20.43 -3.39
N THR A 96 -0.46 -19.62 -2.45
CA THR A 96 -1.33 -18.94 -1.47
C THR A 96 -2.23 -17.94 -2.17
N ALA A 97 -3.55 -18.17 -2.11
CA ALA A 97 -4.53 -17.23 -2.62
C ALA A 97 -4.54 -15.94 -1.79
N ILE A 98 -4.27 -14.82 -2.44
CA ILE A 98 -4.28 -13.48 -1.85
C ILE A 98 -5.68 -12.86 -1.93
N THR A 99 -6.32 -12.99 -3.09
CA THR A 99 -7.68 -12.50 -3.35
C THR A 99 -8.31 -13.25 -4.53
N SER A 100 -9.63 -13.24 -4.61
CA SER A 100 -10.40 -13.81 -5.71
C SER A 100 -11.73 -13.07 -5.87
N GLY A 101 -12.33 -13.18 -7.06
CA GLY A 101 -13.60 -12.51 -7.35
C GLY A 101 -14.24 -12.96 -8.65
N SER A 102 -15.33 -12.30 -9.02
CA SER A 102 -16.05 -12.50 -10.28
C SER A 102 -16.13 -11.18 -11.03
N VAL A 103 -15.82 -11.21 -12.33
CA VAL A 103 -15.90 -10.05 -13.23
C VAL A 103 -17.15 -10.19 -14.10
N PRO A 104 -18.16 -9.32 -13.97
CA PRO A 104 -19.40 -9.43 -14.73
C PRO A 104 -19.17 -9.11 -16.21
N ALA A 105 -20.00 -9.69 -17.09
CA ALA A 105 -19.98 -9.41 -18.52
C ALA A 105 -20.81 -8.16 -18.86
N ASP A 106 -20.33 -6.98 -18.42
CA ASP A 106 -20.98 -5.69 -18.69
C ASP A 106 -20.15 -4.75 -19.60
N GLY A 107 -19.01 -5.22 -20.12
CA GLY A 107 -18.12 -4.46 -21.00
C GLY A 107 -17.28 -3.38 -20.32
N LYS A 108 -17.39 -3.24 -18.99
CA LYS A 108 -16.69 -2.20 -18.21
C LYS A 108 -15.42 -2.73 -17.56
N GLU A 109 -14.60 -1.78 -17.12
CA GLU A 109 -13.47 -2.03 -16.26
C GLU A 109 -13.93 -2.23 -14.81
N HIS A 110 -13.44 -3.29 -14.18
CA HIS A 110 -13.64 -3.61 -12.77
C HIS A 110 -12.27 -3.60 -12.08
N THR A 111 -12.10 -2.66 -11.14
CA THR A 111 -10.85 -2.44 -10.42
C THR A 111 -10.88 -3.14 -9.06
N TYR A 112 -9.85 -3.92 -8.78
CA TYR A 112 -9.64 -4.62 -7.53
C TYR A 112 -8.32 -4.16 -6.91
N PHE A 113 -8.40 -3.69 -5.66
CA PHE A 113 -7.24 -3.31 -4.87
C PHE A 113 -6.93 -4.40 -3.85
N ILE A 114 -5.65 -4.68 -3.64
CA ILE A 114 -5.20 -5.50 -2.51
C ILE A 114 -4.94 -4.55 -1.34
N ASP A 115 -5.69 -4.74 -0.26
CA ASP A 115 -5.78 -3.86 0.92
C ASP A 115 -4.53 -3.88 1.82
N LYS A 116 -3.69 -4.90 1.67
CA LYS A 116 -2.40 -5.06 2.33
C LYS A 116 -1.23 -4.95 1.35
N ALA A 117 -0.11 -4.44 1.83
CA ALA A 117 1.16 -4.53 1.10
C ALA A 117 1.59 -6.00 0.99
N LEU A 118 1.93 -6.41 -0.23
CA LEU A 118 2.49 -7.72 -0.56
C LEU A 118 4.02 -7.68 -0.57
N SER A 119 4.65 -8.85 -0.38
CA SER A 119 6.11 -8.98 -0.42
C SER A 119 6.62 -8.98 -1.85
N ALA A 120 7.88 -8.57 -2.04
CA ALA A 120 8.55 -8.70 -3.32
C ALA A 120 8.68 -10.19 -3.70
N GLY A 121 8.38 -10.53 -4.96
CA GLY A 121 8.29 -11.92 -5.42
C GLY A 121 7.37 -12.08 -6.63
N GLY A 122 7.20 -13.32 -7.10
CA GLY A 122 6.35 -13.63 -8.25
C GLY A 122 4.91 -13.97 -7.86
N TYR A 123 3.96 -13.44 -8.61
CA TYR A 123 2.52 -13.58 -8.42
C TYR A 123 1.83 -13.96 -9.73
N TYR A 124 0.66 -14.58 -9.63
CA TYR A 124 -0.08 -15.13 -10.75
C TYR A 124 -1.53 -14.66 -10.70
N VAL A 125 -2.00 -14.01 -11.77
CA VAL A 125 -3.42 -13.72 -12.00
C VAL A 125 -3.98 -14.86 -12.85
N SER A 126 -4.80 -15.72 -12.27
CA SER A 126 -5.50 -16.79 -12.98
C SER A 126 -6.96 -16.41 -13.20
N THR A 127 -7.48 -16.60 -14.41
CA THR A 127 -8.91 -16.39 -14.74
C THR A 127 -9.55 -17.69 -15.22
N SER A 128 -10.85 -17.88 -14.97
CA SER A 128 -11.58 -19.09 -15.40
C SER A 128 -13.07 -18.86 -15.67
N SER A 129 -13.59 -19.53 -16.70
CA SER A 129 -14.99 -19.51 -17.15
C SER A 129 -15.45 -20.87 -17.69
N ALA A 130 -16.68 -21.26 -17.34
CA ALA A 130 -17.31 -22.49 -17.82
C ALA A 130 -17.83 -22.42 -19.27
N GLN A 131 -17.96 -21.22 -19.86
CA GLN A 131 -18.58 -21.00 -21.19
C GLN A 131 -17.66 -20.23 -22.15
N GLY A 132 -16.38 -20.14 -21.81
CA GLY A 132 -15.44 -19.23 -22.45
C GLY A 132 -15.53 -17.80 -21.90
N MET A 133 -14.47 -17.04 -22.08
CA MET A 133 -14.35 -15.62 -21.76
C MET A 133 -13.42 -14.95 -22.78
N SER A 134 -13.53 -13.63 -22.84
CA SER A 134 -12.52 -12.74 -23.44
C SER A 134 -12.43 -11.48 -22.58
N GLY A 135 -11.26 -10.86 -22.55
CA GLY A 135 -11.09 -9.64 -21.79
C GLY A 135 -9.69 -9.07 -21.85
N ILE A 136 -9.53 -7.95 -21.16
CA ILE A 136 -8.26 -7.22 -21.01
C ILE A 136 -7.87 -7.26 -19.52
N LEU A 137 -6.58 -7.42 -19.26
CA LEU A 137 -5.96 -7.38 -17.93
C LEU A 137 -4.93 -6.24 -17.85
N ASP A 138 -5.01 -5.45 -16.79
CA ASP A 138 -3.98 -4.51 -16.37
C ASP A 138 -3.58 -4.77 -14.92
N VAL A 139 -2.29 -4.69 -14.62
CA VAL A 139 -1.76 -4.77 -13.25
C VAL A 139 -0.78 -3.63 -13.01
N SER A 140 -1.10 -2.78 -12.03
CA SER A 140 -0.22 -1.71 -11.56
C SER A 140 0.15 -1.92 -10.09
N LEU A 141 1.41 -1.66 -9.76
CA LEU A 141 1.97 -1.71 -8.43
C LEU A 141 2.14 -0.30 -7.86
N GLY A 142 2.02 -0.14 -6.55
CA GLY A 142 2.24 1.09 -5.80
C GLY A 142 3.22 0.91 -4.64
N THR A 143 3.92 1.98 -4.29
CA THR A 143 4.76 2.07 -3.08
C THR A 143 3.95 2.44 -1.82
N LYS A 144 2.71 2.90 -2.00
CA LYS A 144 1.73 3.23 -0.96
C LYS A 144 0.32 2.74 -1.36
N VAL A 145 -0.61 2.73 -0.39
CA VAL A 145 -2.05 2.66 -0.68
C VAL A 145 -2.38 3.84 -1.61
N ASN A 146 -3.07 3.54 -2.72
CA ASN A 146 -3.59 4.54 -3.67
C ASN A 146 -5.04 4.89 -3.34
#